data_AF-A0A9R1K7B0-F1
#
_entry.id   AF-A0A9R1K7B0-F1
#
_cell.length_a   1.000
_cell.length_b   1.000
_cell.length_c   1.000
_cell.angle_alpha   90.00
_cell.angle_beta   90.00
_cell.angle_gamma   90.00
#
_symmetry.space_group_name_H-M   'P 1'
#
loop_
_entity.id
_entity.type
_entity.pdbx_description
1 polymer ?
#
loop_
_entity_poly.entity_id
_entity_poly.type
_entity_poly.pdbx_seq_one_letter_code
_entity_poly.pdbx_strand_id
1 'polypeptide(L)'
;MACHQRSASLPSIPHSTESKVELELQSLPTRISSPSATIDTMCGDLRSLGDIYSSIEEIMSLPSNQVPLQRKMVEEELDRSLVLVDLCNAMQESLPELKASIQDLQLALKRGDGAAVQIKIESFIRLAKKAQKPFKKIASGKATVEGCRTVRLLVEARDMAVCLLEPTSRLLLKQIGVANGSRWSLVSQRFQKKRVVCEAAQLQVLEHSVADLENGVESLFRRLIQSRVSLLNILSS
;
A
#
# COMPACT_ATOMS: atom_id res chain seq x y z
N MET A 1 42.06 0.59 -50.18
CA MET A 1 40.70 0.18 -49.76
C MET A 1 40.55 0.57 -48.29
N ALA A 2 39.75 1.60 -48.00
CA ALA A 2 39.59 2.12 -46.65
C ALA A 2 38.55 1.28 -45.89
N CYS A 3 38.95 0.69 -44.77
CA CYS A 3 38.05 -0.04 -43.88
C CYS A 3 37.38 0.98 -42.95
N HIS A 4 36.09 1.25 -43.15
CA HIS A 4 35.28 2.04 -42.23
C HIS A 4 34.99 1.22 -40.98
N GLN A 5 35.64 1.52 -39.86
CA GLN A 5 35.20 1.08 -38.54
C GLN A 5 33.89 1.80 -38.20
N ARG A 6 32.78 1.07 -38.25
CA ARG A 6 31.51 1.50 -37.66
C ARG A 6 31.53 1.16 -36.18
N SER A 7 31.55 2.18 -35.33
CA SER A 7 31.31 2.06 -33.89
C SER A 7 29.91 1.47 -33.68
N ALA A 8 29.84 0.24 -33.17
CA ALA A 8 28.61 -0.32 -32.67
C ALA A 8 28.39 0.23 -31.25
N SER A 9 27.62 1.31 -31.14
CA SER A 9 27.07 1.75 -29.86
C SER A 9 26.11 0.67 -29.36
N LEU A 10 26.52 -0.04 -28.30
CA LEU A 10 25.65 -0.93 -27.54
C LEU A 10 24.41 -0.15 -27.09
N PRO A 11 23.20 -0.73 -27.17
CA PRO A 11 22.02 -0.06 -26.67
C PRO A 11 22.16 0.18 -25.17
N SER A 12 21.95 1.42 -24.75
CA SER A 12 21.87 1.88 -23.36
C SER A 12 20.58 1.37 -22.69
N ILE A 13 20.42 0.05 -22.63
CA ILE A 13 19.27 -0.67 -22.06
C ILE A 13 19.01 -0.29 -20.58
N PRO A 14 20.01 -0.10 -19.69
CA PRO A 14 19.76 0.19 -18.27
C PRO A 14 19.01 1.51 -18.05
N HIS A 15 19.36 2.54 -18.84
CA HIS A 15 18.74 3.86 -18.75
C HIS A 15 17.27 3.85 -19.16
N SER A 16 16.85 2.91 -20.02
CA SER A 16 15.44 2.79 -20.42
C SER A 16 14.56 2.23 -19.30
N THR A 17 15.07 1.28 -18.52
CA THR A 17 14.30 0.66 -17.41
C THR A 17 14.21 1.60 -16.22
N GLU A 18 15.31 2.27 -15.85
CA GLU A 18 15.33 3.25 -14.77
C GLU A 18 14.37 4.42 -15.03
N SER A 19 14.42 5.02 -16.23
CA SER A 19 13.52 6.12 -16.58
C SER A 19 12.05 5.68 -16.64
N LYS A 20 11.77 4.42 -17.01
CA LYS A 20 10.42 3.87 -16.95
C LYS A 20 9.91 3.80 -15.50
N VAL A 21 10.73 3.31 -14.57
CA VAL A 21 10.38 3.24 -13.14
C VAL A 21 10.14 4.63 -12.57
N GLU A 22 10.98 5.60 -12.92
CA GLU A 22 10.82 6.99 -12.48
C GLU A 22 9.51 7.61 -12.98
N LEU A 23 9.13 7.35 -14.24
CA LEU A 23 7.84 7.79 -14.79
C LEU A 23 6.64 7.14 -14.08
N GLU A 24 6.72 5.84 -13.78
CA GLU A 24 5.67 5.15 -13.04
C GLU A 24 5.52 5.72 -11.62
N LEU A 25 6.63 5.97 -10.91
CA LEU A 25 6.65 6.62 -9.60
C LEU A 25 6.04 8.03 -9.64
N GLN A 26 6.36 8.84 -10.65
CA GLN A 26 5.82 10.20 -10.81
C GLN A 26 4.31 10.20 -11.14
N SER A 27 3.78 9.11 -11.68
CA SER A 27 2.36 8.99 -12.04
C SER A 27 1.45 8.60 -10.87
N LEU A 28 2.01 8.00 -9.81
CA LEU A 28 1.24 7.54 -8.65
C LEU A 28 0.67 8.71 -7.80
N PRO A 29 1.39 9.81 -7.49
CA PRO A 29 0.88 10.90 -6.68
C PRO A 29 -0.43 11.52 -7.19
N THR A 30 -0.56 11.66 -8.51
CA THR A 30 -1.77 12.19 -9.16
C THR A 30 -2.95 11.23 -9.02
N ARG A 31 -2.72 9.91 -9.05
CA ARG A 31 -3.76 8.91 -8.79
C ARG A 31 -4.20 8.91 -7.32
N ILE A 32 -3.25 8.97 -6.40
CA ILE A 32 -3.50 8.95 -4.94
C ILE A 32 -4.25 10.21 -4.48
N SER A 33 -3.92 11.37 -5.05
CA SER A 33 -4.54 12.64 -4.69
C SER A 33 -5.93 12.84 -5.32
N SER A 34 -6.40 11.89 -6.14
CA SER A 34 -7.70 11.99 -6.79
C SER A 34 -8.84 12.00 -5.76
N PRO A 35 -9.80 12.96 -5.84
CA PRO A 35 -11.00 12.95 -5.00
C PRO A 35 -11.87 11.70 -5.16
N SER A 36 -11.73 10.98 -6.28
CA SER A 36 -12.46 9.75 -6.60
C SER A 36 -11.73 8.46 -6.17
N ALA A 37 -10.58 8.56 -5.50
CA ALA A 37 -9.82 7.40 -5.06
C ALA A 37 -10.66 6.47 -4.17
N THR A 38 -10.77 5.21 -4.59
CA THR A 38 -11.44 4.13 -3.87
C THR A 38 -10.41 3.17 -3.28
N ILE A 39 -10.86 2.26 -2.38
CA ILE A 39 -9.96 1.23 -1.85
C ILE A 39 -9.42 0.35 -2.99
N ASP A 40 -10.26 0.01 -3.97
CA ASP A 40 -9.86 -0.79 -5.14
C ASP A 40 -8.76 -0.11 -5.97
N THR A 41 -8.90 1.19 -6.28
CA THR A 41 -7.84 1.94 -6.99
C THR A 41 -6.53 1.96 -6.21
N MET A 42 -6.60 2.12 -4.88
CA MET A 42 -5.41 2.09 -4.02
C MET A 42 -4.78 0.68 -3.98
N CYS A 43 -5.57 -0.39 -4.03
CA CYS A 43 -5.05 -1.77 -4.13
C CYS A 43 -4.35 -2.00 -5.47
N GLY A 44 -4.88 -1.45 -6.56
CA GLY A 44 -4.20 -1.40 -7.85
C GLY A 44 -2.84 -0.69 -7.78
N ASP A 45 -2.80 0.48 -7.14
CA ASP A 45 -1.56 1.24 -6.96
C ASP A 45 -0.55 0.52 -6.05
N LEU A 46 -0.99 -0.20 -5.01
CA LEU A 46 -0.12 -1.06 -4.19
C LEU A 46 0.50 -2.21 -4.99
N ARG A 47 -0.27 -2.83 -5.89
CA ARG A 47 0.26 -3.86 -6.80
C ARG A 47 1.32 -3.27 -7.74
N SER A 48 1.02 -2.14 -8.38
CA SER A 48 1.98 -1.42 -9.23
C SER A 48 3.25 -1.05 -8.47
N LEU A 49 3.13 -0.68 -7.20
CA LEU A 49 4.31 -0.41 -6.36
C LEU A 49 5.15 -1.66 -6.12
N GLY A 50 4.53 -2.83 -5.94
CA GLY A 50 5.23 -4.11 -5.88
C GLY A 50 6.04 -4.39 -7.16
N ASP A 51 5.47 -4.09 -8.33
CA ASP A 51 6.15 -4.25 -9.63
C ASP A 51 7.34 -3.26 -9.77
N ILE A 52 7.17 -2.04 -9.28
CA ILE A 52 8.24 -1.02 -9.22
C ILE A 52 9.42 -1.53 -8.38
N TYR A 53 9.17 -2.02 -7.17
CA TYR A 53 10.26 -2.57 -6.34
C TYR A 53 10.93 -3.78 -7.00
N SER A 54 10.17 -4.61 -7.73
CA SER A 54 10.74 -5.73 -8.50
C SER A 54 11.72 -5.22 -9.57
N SER A 55 11.32 -4.17 -10.29
CA SER A 55 12.15 -3.53 -11.31
C SER A 55 13.40 -2.88 -10.71
N ILE A 56 13.27 -2.24 -9.54
CA ILE A 56 14.42 -1.66 -8.82
C ILE A 56 15.39 -2.77 -8.39
N GLU A 57 14.89 -3.90 -7.91
CA GLU A 57 15.70 -5.06 -7.54
C GLU A 57 16.47 -5.64 -8.75
N GLU A 58 15.83 -5.73 -9.91
CA GLU A 58 16.51 -6.10 -11.17
C GLU A 58 17.63 -5.10 -11.52
N ILE A 59 17.37 -3.79 -11.40
CA ILE A 59 18.38 -2.74 -11.61
C ILE A 59 19.55 -2.89 -10.63
N MET A 60 19.28 -3.17 -9.35
CA MET A 60 20.30 -3.39 -8.31
C MET A 60 21.21 -4.59 -8.61
N SER A 61 20.67 -5.63 -9.23
CA SER A 61 21.43 -6.85 -9.54
C SER A 61 22.44 -6.68 -10.68
N LEU A 62 22.35 -5.59 -11.48
CA LEU A 62 23.21 -5.38 -12.64
C LEU A 62 24.66 -5.06 -12.24
N PRO A 63 25.68 -5.65 -12.92
CA PRO A 63 27.10 -5.40 -12.63
C PRO A 63 27.50 -3.92 -12.70
N SER A 64 26.82 -3.13 -13.55
CA SER A 64 27.05 -1.69 -13.68
C SER A 64 26.72 -0.90 -12.41
N ASN A 65 25.91 -1.46 -11.51
CA ASN A 65 25.47 -0.85 -10.26
C ASN A 65 26.18 -1.44 -9.03
N GLN A 66 27.15 -2.34 -9.23
CA GLN A 66 28.01 -2.92 -8.18
C GLN A 66 29.25 -2.05 -7.86
N VAL A 67 29.38 -0.87 -8.46
CA VAL A 67 30.26 0.20 -7.95
C VAL A 67 29.84 0.48 -6.50
N PRO A 68 30.75 0.71 -5.52
CA PRO A 68 30.37 0.85 -4.12
C PRO A 68 29.26 1.89 -3.99
N LEU A 69 28.03 1.41 -3.82
CA LEU A 69 26.88 2.23 -3.45
C LEU A 69 27.32 2.99 -2.20
N GLN A 70 26.95 4.26 -2.09
CA GLN A 70 27.35 5.08 -0.95
C GLN A 70 26.82 4.41 0.33
N ARG A 71 27.70 3.66 1.02
CA ARG A 71 27.34 2.72 2.09
C ARG A 71 26.43 3.35 3.14
N LYS A 72 26.78 4.57 3.55
CA LYS A 72 25.99 5.38 4.48
C LYS A 72 24.55 5.61 4.01
N MET A 73 24.34 5.90 2.72
CA MET A 73 23.00 6.11 2.19
C MET A 73 22.17 4.83 2.14
N VAL A 74 22.81 3.70 1.85
CA VAL A 74 22.15 2.39 1.88
C VAL A 74 21.74 2.01 3.28
N GLU A 75 22.63 2.24 4.26
CA GLU A 75 22.33 2.03 5.68
C GLU A 75 21.17 2.94 6.14
N GLU A 76 21.17 4.22 5.76
CA GLU A 76 20.06 5.14 6.05
C GLU A 76 18.73 4.69 5.38
N GLU A 77 18.77 4.18 4.15
CA GLU A 77 17.58 3.64 3.49
C GLU A 77 17.09 2.35 4.15
N LEU A 78 18.00 1.49 4.60
CA LEU A 78 17.66 0.30 5.38
C LEU A 78 16.99 0.68 6.70
N ASP A 79 17.46 1.71 7.41
CA ASP A 79 16.79 2.14 8.65
C ASP A 79 15.38 2.69 8.39
N ARG A 80 15.22 3.50 7.33
CA ARG A 80 13.91 4.08 6.97
C ARG A 80 12.92 3.05 6.43
N SER A 81 13.39 2.11 5.61
CA SER A 81 12.54 1.03 5.08
C SER A 81 12.06 0.08 6.16
N LEU A 82 12.78 -0.06 7.29
CA LEU A 82 12.32 -0.86 8.43
C LEU A 82 11.03 -0.30 9.03
N VAL A 83 10.93 1.04 9.14
CA VAL A 83 9.70 1.69 9.60
C VAL A 83 8.52 1.33 8.70
N LEU A 84 8.73 1.29 7.37
CA LEU A 84 7.68 0.88 6.44
C LEU A 84 7.30 -0.60 6.59
N VAL A 85 8.28 -1.48 6.82
CA VAL A 85 8.04 -2.90 7.12
C VAL A 85 7.17 -3.06 8.37
N ASP A 86 7.47 -2.32 9.44
CA ASP A 86 6.67 -2.34 10.68
C ASP A 86 5.23 -1.86 10.45
N LEU A 87 5.02 -0.87 9.58
CA LEU A 87 3.68 -0.41 9.19
C LEU A 87 2.91 -1.49 8.44
N CYS A 88 3.55 -2.12 7.46
CA CYS A 88 2.95 -3.22 6.70
C CYS A 88 2.58 -4.38 7.64
N ASN A 89 3.46 -4.76 8.57
CA ASN A 89 3.19 -5.79 9.56
C ASN A 89 1.99 -5.44 10.45
N ALA A 90 1.95 -4.22 11.00
CA ALA A 90 0.83 -3.77 11.82
C ALA A 90 -0.52 -3.76 11.06
N MET A 91 -0.48 -3.46 9.76
CA MET A 91 -1.67 -3.57 8.89
C MET A 91 -2.08 -5.02 8.66
N GLN A 92 -1.13 -5.92 8.38
CA GLN A 92 -1.41 -7.35 8.21
C GLN A 92 -2.04 -7.99 9.45
N GLU A 93 -1.66 -7.55 10.65
CA GLU A 93 -2.29 -8.02 11.88
C GLU A 93 -3.74 -7.51 12.02
N SER A 94 -4.03 -6.30 11.50
CA SER A 94 -5.31 -5.63 11.70
C SER A 94 -6.38 -5.96 10.64
N LEU A 95 -5.97 -6.23 9.39
CA LEU A 95 -6.90 -6.46 8.27
C LEU A 95 -7.75 -7.74 8.44
N PRO A 96 -7.20 -8.88 8.90
CA PRO A 96 -8.00 -10.07 9.20
C PRO A 96 -9.03 -9.82 10.31
N GLU A 97 -8.65 -9.09 11.38
CA GLU A 97 -9.57 -8.69 12.45
C GLU A 97 -10.72 -7.82 11.91
N LEU A 98 -10.42 -6.88 11.01
CA LEU A 98 -11.41 -6.02 10.35
C LEU A 98 -12.36 -6.82 9.46
N LYS A 99 -11.82 -7.76 8.66
CA LYS A 99 -12.60 -8.65 7.81
C LYS A 99 -13.56 -9.51 8.62
N ALA A 100 -13.08 -10.14 9.70
CA ALA A 100 -13.91 -10.91 10.61
C ALA A 100 -15.02 -10.04 11.24
N SER A 101 -14.71 -8.79 11.62
CA SER A 101 -15.69 -7.85 12.13
C SER A 101 -16.77 -7.47 11.10
N ILE A 102 -16.44 -7.42 9.80
CA ILE A 102 -17.41 -7.19 8.72
C ILE A 102 -18.33 -8.40 8.59
N GLN A 103 -17.79 -9.62 8.61
CA GLN A 103 -18.56 -10.85 8.54
C GLN A 103 -19.53 -10.96 9.73
N ASP A 104 -19.06 -10.66 10.94
CA ASP A 104 -19.91 -10.60 12.14
C ASP A 104 -21.04 -9.57 12.01
N LEU A 105 -20.74 -8.40 11.45
CA LEU A 105 -21.74 -7.36 11.20
C LEU A 105 -22.79 -7.81 10.19
N GLN A 106 -22.37 -8.47 9.09
CA GLN A 106 -23.30 -9.06 8.12
C GLN A 106 -24.20 -10.11 8.77
N LEU A 107 -23.66 -10.95 9.67
CA LEU A 107 -24.45 -11.96 10.40
C LEU A 107 -25.44 -11.33 11.38
N ALA A 108 -25.03 -10.31 12.14
CA ALA A 108 -25.92 -9.57 13.03
C ALA A 108 -27.06 -8.88 12.25
N LEU A 109 -26.74 -8.31 11.09
CA LEU A 109 -27.72 -7.69 10.20
C LEU A 109 -28.74 -8.71 9.66
N LYS A 110 -28.28 -9.89 9.23
CA LYS A 110 -29.16 -10.99 8.77
C LYS A 110 -30.11 -11.49 9.87
N ARG A 111 -29.66 -11.47 11.14
CA ARG A 111 -30.47 -11.86 12.30
C ARG A 111 -31.50 -10.79 12.71
N GLY A 112 -31.35 -9.55 12.22
CA GLY A 112 -32.23 -8.44 12.58
C GLY A 112 -32.03 -7.93 14.02
N ASP A 113 -30.90 -8.24 14.64
CA ASP A 113 -30.57 -7.83 16.01
C ASP A 113 -29.89 -6.46 16.00
N GLY A 114 -30.68 -5.40 16.12
CA GLY A 114 -30.18 -4.01 16.10
C GLY A 114 -29.17 -3.69 17.21
N ALA A 115 -29.29 -4.33 18.38
CA ALA A 115 -28.34 -4.13 19.49
C ALA A 115 -26.99 -4.80 19.18
N ALA A 116 -27.00 -6.04 18.68
CA ALA A 116 -25.77 -6.70 18.24
C ALA A 116 -25.11 -5.96 17.08
N VAL A 117 -25.89 -5.45 16.13
CA VAL A 117 -25.39 -4.64 15.01
C VAL A 117 -24.65 -3.40 15.52
N GLN A 118 -25.22 -2.67 16.47
CA GLN A 118 -24.58 -1.49 17.06
C GLN A 118 -23.26 -1.82 17.75
N ILE A 119 -23.23 -2.90 18.56
CA ILE A 119 -22.01 -3.36 19.24
C ILE A 119 -20.91 -3.73 18.23
N LYS A 120 -21.28 -4.40 17.13
CA LYS A 120 -20.33 -4.80 16.08
C LYS A 120 -19.80 -3.60 15.29
N ILE A 121 -20.63 -2.58 15.02
CA ILE A 121 -20.18 -1.31 14.41
C ILE A 121 -19.14 -0.63 15.31
N GLU A 122 -19.39 -0.53 16.61
CA GLU A 122 -18.46 0.09 17.57
C GLU A 122 -17.13 -0.69 17.66
N SER A 123 -17.21 -2.02 17.64
CA SER A 123 -16.04 -2.90 17.58
C SER A 123 -15.21 -2.66 16.31
N PHE A 124 -15.85 -2.64 15.14
CA PHE A 124 -15.16 -2.34 13.88
C PHE A 124 -14.46 -0.97 13.95
N ILE A 125 -15.17 0.08 14.38
CA ILE A 125 -14.62 1.44 14.46
C ILE A 125 -13.36 1.46 15.34
N ARG A 126 -13.38 0.73 16.47
CA ARG A 126 -12.24 0.61 17.37
C ARG A 126 -11.06 -0.08 16.67
N LEU A 127 -11.31 -1.20 15.98
CA LEU A 127 -10.29 -1.94 15.23
C LEU A 127 -9.67 -1.08 14.11
N ALA A 128 -10.49 -0.38 13.35
CA ALA A 128 -10.02 0.47 12.25
C ALA A 128 -9.20 1.66 12.78
N LYS A 129 -9.59 2.23 13.93
CA LYS A 129 -8.78 3.26 14.62
C LYS A 129 -7.44 2.71 15.15
N LYS A 130 -7.43 1.47 15.65
CA LYS A 130 -6.20 0.77 16.07
C LYS A 130 -5.26 0.61 14.87
N ALA A 131 -5.77 0.16 13.73
CA ALA A 131 -5.02 0.00 12.47
C ALA A 131 -4.40 1.31 11.95
N GLN A 132 -4.98 2.46 12.28
CA GLN A 132 -4.47 3.79 11.90
C GLN A 132 -3.40 4.34 12.84
N LYS A 133 -3.28 3.82 14.06
CA LYS A 133 -2.35 4.32 15.07
C LYS A 133 -0.88 4.36 14.61
N PRO A 134 -0.36 3.36 13.86
CA PRO A 134 1.01 3.36 13.39
C PRO A 134 1.35 4.57 12.50
N PHE A 135 0.41 5.03 11.68
CA PHE A 135 0.64 6.12 10.72
C PHE A 135 0.78 7.51 11.35
N LYS A 136 0.18 7.74 12.53
CA LYS A 136 0.23 9.04 13.22
C LYS A 136 1.62 9.41 13.74
N LYS A 137 2.55 8.46 13.78
CA LYS A 137 3.89 8.63 14.35
C LYS A 137 4.98 8.94 13.32
N ILE A 138 4.63 8.93 12.03
CA ILE A 138 5.61 9.12 10.97
C ILE A 138 5.74 10.61 10.69
N ALA A 139 6.81 11.24 11.21
CA ALA A 139 7.22 12.56 10.77
C ALA A 139 7.89 12.42 9.39
N SER A 140 7.46 13.19 8.39
CA SER A 140 8.10 13.20 7.07
C SER A 140 9.49 13.86 7.17
N GLY A 141 10.52 13.08 7.49
CA GLY A 141 11.90 13.52 7.37
C GLY A 141 12.30 13.57 5.91
N LYS A 142 12.20 14.74 5.28
CA LYS A 142 12.65 14.95 3.89
C LYS A 142 14.14 14.62 3.80
N ALA A 143 14.49 13.49 3.17
CA ALA A 143 15.89 13.19 2.90
C ALA A 143 16.41 14.13 1.81
N THR A 144 17.65 14.57 1.97
CA THR A 144 18.41 15.27 0.93
C THR A 144 18.64 14.30 -0.23
N VAL A 145 18.07 14.62 -1.39
CA VAL A 145 18.09 13.79 -2.60
C VAL A 145 19.43 13.99 -3.33
N GLU A 146 20.53 13.57 -2.72
CA GLU A 146 21.83 13.56 -3.38
C GLU A 146 22.49 12.20 -3.13
N GLY A 147 22.37 11.30 -4.10
CA GLY A 147 22.80 9.90 -3.97
C GLY A 147 22.73 9.07 -5.24
N CYS A 148 23.11 7.80 -5.12
CA CYS A 148 22.96 6.82 -6.20
C CYS A 148 21.51 6.77 -6.69
N ARG A 149 21.31 6.76 -8.01
CA ARG A 149 19.98 6.77 -8.64
C ARG A 149 19.08 5.64 -8.12
N THR A 150 19.62 4.46 -7.90
CA THR A 150 18.89 3.31 -7.35
C THR A 150 18.39 3.56 -5.92
N VAL A 151 19.22 4.17 -5.05
CA VAL A 151 18.80 4.56 -3.70
C VAL A 151 17.71 5.63 -3.76
N ARG A 152 17.80 6.57 -4.70
CA ARG A 152 16.74 7.56 -4.92
C ARG A 152 15.41 6.91 -5.33
N LEU A 153 15.43 5.94 -6.24
CA LEU A 153 14.22 5.20 -6.62
C LEU A 153 13.61 4.45 -5.43
N LEU A 154 14.43 3.86 -4.55
CA LEU A 154 13.96 3.22 -3.31
C LEU A 154 13.34 4.21 -2.34
N VAL A 155 13.98 5.37 -2.12
CA VAL A 155 13.46 6.47 -1.30
C VAL A 155 12.09 6.90 -1.81
N GLU A 156 11.97 7.14 -3.12
CA GLU A 156 10.70 7.54 -3.75
C GLU A 156 9.64 6.44 -3.63
N ALA A 157 9.98 5.18 -3.93
CA ALA A 157 9.06 4.05 -3.79
C ALA A 157 8.58 3.87 -2.34
N ARG A 158 9.43 4.10 -1.34
CA ARG A 158 9.06 4.07 0.08
C ARG A 158 8.11 5.21 0.41
N ASP A 159 8.43 6.43 0.01
CA ASP A 159 7.58 7.59 0.28
C ASP A 159 6.21 7.41 -0.38
N MET A 160 6.16 6.83 -1.59
CA MET A 160 4.92 6.46 -2.26
C MET A 160 4.15 5.36 -1.51
N ALA A 161 4.83 4.35 -0.99
CA ALA A 161 4.20 3.32 -0.15
C ALA A 161 3.50 3.93 1.06
N VAL A 162 4.19 4.81 1.78
CA VAL A 162 3.63 5.52 2.95
C VAL A 162 2.41 6.35 2.52
N CYS A 163 2.53 7.07 1.41
CA CYS A 163 1.43 7.87 0.83
C CYS A 163 0.23 7.03 0.38
N LEU A 164 0.40 5.75 0.07
CA LEU A 164 -0.70 4.84 -0.28
C LEU A 164 -1.35 4.20 0.95
N LEU A 165 -0.55 3.70 1.88
CA LEU A 165 -1.05 2.96 3.04
C LEU A 165 -1.84 3.87 3.99
N GLU A 166 -1.40 5.11 4.19
CA GLU A 166 -2.05 6.04 5.10
C GLU A 166 -3.49 6.41 4.68
N PRO A 167 -3.79 6.95 3.48
CA PRO A 167 -5.16 7.25 3.07
C PRO A 167 -6.03 6.00 2.96
N THR A 168 -5.46 4.87 2.56
CA THR A 168 -6.22 3.61 2.46
C THR A 168 -6.75 3.19 3.83
N SER A 169 -5.92 3.30 4.88
CA SER A 169 -6.36 3.06 6.26
C SER A 169 -7.49 4.01 6.71
N ARG A 170 -7.48 5.28 6.25
CA ARG A 170 -8.54 6.27 6.52
C ARG A 170 -9.83 5.98 5.76
N LEU A 171 -9.75 5.51 4.52
CA LEU A 171 -10.89 5.14 3.69
C LEU A 171 -11.70 4.00 4.34
N LEU A 172 -11.03 3.03 4.97
CA LEU A 172 -11.70 1.95 5.72
C LEU A 172 -12.65 2.48 6.80
N LEU A 173 -12.26 3.53 7.54
CA LEU A 173 -13.16 4.18 8.51
C LEU A 173 -14.32 4.92 7.85
N LYS A 174 -14.07 5.58 6.71
CA LYS A 174 -15.10 6.36 5.99
C LYS A 174 -16.20 5.47 5.41
N GLN A 175 -15.88 4.27 4.96
CA GLN A 175 -16.87 3.34 4.39
C GLN A 175 -17.98 2.96 5.39
N ILE A 176 -17.71 3.07 6.69
CA ILE A 176 -18.73 2.87 7.74
C ILE A 176 -19.29 4.21 8.25
N GLY A 177 -18.54 5.30 8.19
CA GLY A 177 -19.08 6.65 8.45
C GLY A 177 -20.22 7.02 7.50
N VAL A 178 -20.12 6.65 6.23
CA VAL A 178 -21.21 6.79 5.23
C VAL A 178 -22.43 5.92 5.60
N ALA A 179 -22.21 4.80 6.28
CA ALA A 179 -23.28 3.95 6.82
C ALA A 179 -23.91 4.53 8.11
N ASN A 180 -23.14 5.21 8.95
CA ASN A 180 -23.57 5.70 10.27
C ASN A 180 -24.47 6.96 10.25
N GLY A 181 -24.69 7.58 9.09
CA GLY A 181 -25.23 8.94 9.01
C GLY A 181 -26.71 9.18 9.35
N SER A 182 -27.57 8.17 9.62
CA SER A 182 -28.97 8.40 10.10
C SER A 182 -29.90 7.18 10.10
N ARG A 183 -29.48 5.98 9.65
CA ARG A 183 -30.47 5.00 9.15
C ARG A 183 -30.39 3.58 9.71
N TRP A 184 -29.57 3.27 10.71
CA TRP A 184 -29.52 1.88 11.19
C TRP A 184 -30.58 1.53 12.24
N SER A 185 -31.26 2.51 12.87
CA SER A 185 -32.04 2.23 14.09
C SER A 185 -33.57 2.44 14.08
N LEU A 186 -34.26 3.10 13.13
CA LEU A 186 -35.68 3.48 13.39
C LEU A 186 -36.62 3.55 12.17
N VAL A 187 -36.90 2.45 11.44
CA VAL A 187 -38.05 2.41 10.50
C VAL A 187 -38.72 1.03 10.48
N SER A 188 -40.03 1.01 10.25
CA SER A 188 -40.93 -0.15 10.28
C SER A 188 -40.45 -1.39 9.51
N GLN A 189 -40.81 -2.56 10.03
CA GLN A 189 -40.37 -3.91 9.68
C GLN A 189 -40.44 -4.26 8.17
N ARG A 190 -41.29 -3.59 7.39
CA ARG A 190 -41.46 -3.82 5.94
C ARG A 190 -40.35 -3.15 5.09
N PHE A 191 -39.74 -2.07 5.59
CA PHE A 191 -38.60 -1.41 4.94
C PHE A 191 -37.25 -2.00 5.35
N GLN A 192 -37.21 -2.76 6.44
CA GLN A 192 -36.02 -3.44 6.94
C GLN A 192 -35.47 -4.46 5.94
N LYS A 193 -36.33 -5.28 5.29
CA LYS A 193 -35.86 -6.33 4.38
C LYS A 193 -35.14 -5.79 3.13
N LYS A 194 -35.63 -4.70 2.52
CA LYS A 194 -34.94 -4.04 1.39
C LYS A 194 -33.66 -3.32 1.83
N ARG A 195 -33.66 -2.71 3.02
CA ARG A 195 -32.50 -2.01 3.60
C ARG A 195 -31.37 -2.98 3.95
N VAL A 196 -31.69 -4.09 4.61
CA VAL A 196 -30.75 -5.17 4.96
C VAL A 196 -30.05 -5.72 3.71
N VAL A 197 -30.75 -5.84 2.57
CA VAL A 197 -30.13 -6.29 1.30
C VAL A 197 -29.12 -5.26 0.78
N CYS A 198 -29.45 -3.96 0.80
CA CYS A 198 -28.53 -2.91 0.37
C CYS A 198 -27.32 -2.77 1.30
N GLU A 199 -27.53 -2.82 2.62
CA GLU A 199 -26.46 -2.73 3.63
C GLU A 199 -25.55 -3.98 3.59
N ALA A 200 -26.13 -5.17 3.42
CA ALA A 200 -25.35 -6.40 3.24
C ALA A 200 -24.50 -6.37 1.96
N ALA A 201 -25.03 -5.84 0.86
CA ALA A 201 -24.27 -5.68 -0.39
C ALA A 201 -23.08 -4.70 -0.21
N GLN A 202 -23.28 -3.60 0.52
CA GLN A 202 -22.19 -2.66 0.83
C GLN A 202 -21.11 -3.32 1.72
N LEU A 203 -21.52 -4.11 2.71
CA LEU A 203 -20.59 -4.86 3.56
C LEU A 203 -19.83 -5.94 2.77
N GLN A 204 -20.44 -6.57 1.77
CA GLN A 204 -19.75 -7.51 0.88
C GLN A 204 -18.68 -6.82 0.03
N VAL A 205 -19.00 -5.64 -0.53
CA VAL A 205 -18.01 -4.84 -1.27
C VAL A 205 -16.85 -4.42 -0.36
N LEU A 206 -17.16 -4.02 0.88
CA LEU A 206 -16.15 -3.66 1.86
C LEU A 206 -15.28 -4.87 2.26
N GLU A 207 -15.88 -6.04 2.46
CA GLU A 207 -15.15 -7.28 2.76
C GLU A 207 -14.18 -7.65 1.64
N HIS A 208 -14.62 -7.59 0.38
CA HIS A 208 -13.77 -7.82 -0.78
C HIS A 208 -12.63 -6.78 -0.84
N SER A 209 -12.95 -5.51 -0.61
CA SER A 209 -11.96 -4.43 -0.60
C SER A 209 -10.90 -4.62 0.50
N VAL A 210 -11.30 -5.11 1.68
CA VAL A 210 -10.37 -5.46 2.77
C VAL A 210 -9.50 -6.64 2.39
N ALA A 211 -10.05 -7.67 1.72
CA ALA A 211 -9.29 -8.81 1.24
C ALA A 211 -8.27 -8.43 0.15
N ASP A 212 -8.64 -7.58 -0.80
CA ASP A 212 -7.70 -7.07 -1.81
C ASP A 212 -6.58 -6.25 -1.18
N LEU A 213 -6.92 -5.46 -0.17
CA LEU A 213 -5.95 -4.67 0.58
C LEU A 213 -5.00 -5.57 1.38
N GLU A 214 -5.52 -6.62 2.02
CA GLU A 214 -4.73 -7.64 2.72
C GLU A 214 -3.68 -8.23 1.77
N ASN A 215 -4.10 -8.67 0.59
CA ASN A 215 -3.21 -9.21 -0.44
C ASN A 215 -2.19 -8.16 -0.94
N GLY A 216 -2.63 -6.93 -1.17
CA GLY A 216 -1.76 -5.84 -1.64
C GLY A 216 -0.67 -5.47 -0.62
N VAL A 217 -1.04 -5.36 0.66
CA VAL A 217 -0.09 -5.10 1.76
C VAL A 217 0.85 -6.28 1.95
N GLU A 218 0.37 -7.52 1.83
CA GLU A 218 1.20 -8.72 1.91
C GLU A 218 2.24 -8.80 0.78
N SER A 219 1.82 -8.49 -0.45
CA SER A 219 2.71 -8.40 -1.60
C SER A 219 3.81 -7.34 -1.39
N LEU A 220 3.40 -6.13 -0.97
CA LEU A 220 4.34 -5.04 -0.69
C LEU A 220 5.32 -5.41 0.43
N PHE A 221 4.83 -6.00 1.53
CA PHE A 221 5.67 -6.45 2.64
C PHE A 221 6.75 -7.44 2.17
N ARG A 222 6.37 -8.49 1.44
CA ARG A 222 7.32 -9.46 0.89
C ARG A 222 8.39 -8.78 0.04
N ARG A 223 7.96 -7.84 -0.81
CA ARG A 223 8.85 -7.13 -1.71
C ARG A 223 9.81 -6.18 -0.98
N LEU A 224 9.36 -5.53 0.10
CA LEU A 224 10.21 -4.73 0.98
C LEU A 224 11.28 -5.59 1.66
N ILE A 225 10.91 -6.77 2.15
CA ILE A 225 11.88 -7.70 2.74
C ILE A 225 12.93 -8.13 1.72
N GLN A 226 12.52 -8.47 0.49
CA GLN A 226 13.43 -8.83 -0.60
C GLN A 226 14.39 -7.69 -0.94
N SER A 227 13.88 -6.47 -1.14
CA SER A 227 14.69 -5.28 -1.41
C SER A 227 15.74 -5.03 -0.31
N ARG A 228 15.35 -5.18 0.97
CA ARG A 228 16.28 -5.06 2.10
C ARG A 228 17.38 -6.12 2.08
N VAL A 229 17.03 -7.37 1.82
CA VAL A 229 18.01 -8.47 1.68
C VAL A 229 18.99 -8.16 0.54
N SER A 230 18.49 -7.70 -0.60
CA SER A 230 19.31 -7.32 -1.75
C SER A 230 20.28 -6.17 -1.42
N LEU A 231 19.84 -5.14 -0.67
CA LEU A 231 20.73 -4.07 -0.19
C LEU A 231 21.78 -4.58 0.81
N LEU A 232 21.38 -5.44 1.75
CA LEU A 232 22.31 -6.03 2.73
C LEU A 232 23.38 -6.87 2.05
N ASN A 233 23.01 -7.62 1.01
CA ASN A 233 23.96 -8.41 0.23
C ASN A 233 25.00 -7.50 -0.46
N ILE A 234 24.58 -6.39 -1.05
CA ILE A 234 25.48 -5.39 -1.67
C ILE A 234 26.41 -4.75 -0.62
N LEU A 235 25.97 -4.55 0.62
CA LEU A 235 26.81 -4.04 1.70
C LEU A 235 27.84 -5.06 2.22
N SER A 236 27.61 -6.34 1.95
CA SER A 236 28.44 -7.46 2.43
C SER A 236 29.41 -8.02 1.39
N SER A 237 29.19 -7.72 0.10
CA SER A 237 30.07 -8.05 -1.04
C SER A 237 31.24 -7.11 -1.16
#